data_AF-A0A6I3Z9W9-F1
#
_entry.id   AF-A0A6I3Z9W9-F1
#
_cell.length_a   1.000
_cell.length_b   1.000
_cell.length_c   1.000
_cell.angle_alpha   90.00
_cell.angle_beta   90.00
_cell.angle_gamma   90.00
#
_symmetry.space_group_name_H-M   'P 1'
#
loop_
_entity.id
_entity.type
_entity.pdbx_description
1 polymer ?
#
loop_
_entity_poly.entity_id
_entity_poly.type
_entity_poly.pdbx_seq_one_letter_code
_entity_poly.pdbx_strand_id
1 'polypeptide(L)'
;MGGDDAEATNLAPVPTDPTESAEVISAPTQLAYAWAADDSEDDVPAGWFTPARITALGVAAGLVAIAVAGAVMAIYLPSREEPASIAQTPLAPPPEANHQVPTAGPAQATSTPPPAPIPPPLPVLKGLDGKFIAEMRGYGVPVNDHDPQWTVNLAQATCATVRDKGPTQYPPGTSTLQHLTEGIMSLNHDWSYQQASRFTSSAVNYYCPEIRGPSQQDIAAMPPDQRFLAMLQDHLGFTTTDHGVSVINGAQQWCTWKAQGWGNDQILDQSAAGHISRDDMRKMVEIAIDVYCPQYR
;
A
#
# COMPACT_ATOMS: atom_id res chain seq x y z
N MET A 1 8.88 82.01 -42.87
CA MET A 1 9.70 80.89 -43.37
C MET A 1 9.73 79.89 -42.23
N GLY A 2 8.72 79.03 -42.12
CA GLY A 2 8.62 77.75 -42.83
C GLY A 2 9.28 76.71 -41.93
N GLY A 3 8.63 75.69 -41.38
CA GLY A 3 7.46 74.92 -41.78
C GLY A 3 7.75 73.47 -41.37
N ASP A 4 6.70 72.66 -41.30
CA ASP A 4 6.69 71.19 -41.22
C ASP A 4 6.46 70.59 -39.83
N ASP A 5 5.16 70.58 -39.52
CA ASP A 5 4.46 69.73 -38.57
C ASP A 5 4.59 68.25 -38.98
N ALA A 6 5.05 67.41 -38.04
CA ALA A 6 5.04 65.96 -38.19
C ALA A 6 3.71 65.41 -37.65
N GLU A 7 2.79 65.14 -38.58
CA GLU A 7 1.51 64.46 -38.38
C GLU A 7 1.75 62.96 -38.11
N ALA A 8 1.71 62.56 -36.84
CA ALA A 8 1.70 61.14 -36.46
C ALA A 8 0.29 60.57 -36.64
N THR A 9 0.12 59.77 -37.69
CA THR A 9 -1.11 59.08 -38.06
C THR A 9 -1.50 58.07 -36.98
N ASN A 10 -2.62 58.34 -36.31
CA ASN A 10 -3.20 57.49 -35.28
C ASN A 10 -4.13 56.46 -35.96
N LEU A 11 -3.59 55.30 -36.32
CA LEU A 11 -4.38 54.17 -36.84
C LEU A 11 -5.02 53.44 -35.66
N ALA A 12 -6.32 53.68 -35.47
CA ALA A 12 -7.14 52.88 -34.57
C ALA A 12 -7.22 51.42 -35.07
N PRO A 13 -7.15 50.41 -34.17
CA PRO A 13 -7.36 49.02 -34.54
C PRO A 13 -8.82 48.78 -34.94
N VAL A 14 -9.01 48.16 -36.10
CA VAL A 14 -10.29 47.65 -36.59
C VAL A 14 -10.76 46.51 -35.68
N PRO A 15 -12.02 46.50 -35.19
CA PRO A 15 -12.57 45.35 -34.49
C PRO A 15 -12.83 44.23 -35.50
N THR A 16 -12.02 43.20 -35.45
CA THR A 16 -12.32 41.91 -36.09
C THR A 16 -13.30 41.14 -35.20
N ASP A 17 -14.53 40.97 -35.67
CA ASP A 17 -15.48 39.99 -35.15
C ASP A 17 -14.87 38.58 -35.18
N PRO A 18 -15.05 37.75 -34.13
CA PRO A 18 -14.69 36.36 -34.19
C PRO A 18 -15.72 35.61 -35.04
N THR A 19 -15.34 35.25 -36.26
CA THR A 19 -16.04 34.27 -37.08
C THR A 19 -16.06 32.93 -36.35
N GLU A 20 -17.24 32.56 -35.83
CA GLU A 20 -17.60 31.20 -35.46
C GLU A 20 -17.55 30.29 -36.70
N SER A 21 -16.39 29.71 -36.95
CA SER A 21 -16.30 28.40 -37.61
C SER A 21 -16.00 27.38 -36.52
N ALA A 22 -17.09 26.84 -35.96
CA ALA A 22 -17.06 25.61 -35.18
C ALA A 22 -16.62 24.47 -36.10
N GLU A 23 -15.31 24.33 -36.26
CA GLU A 23 -14.72 23.11 -36.77
C GLU A 23 -14.97 22.06 -35.70
N VAL A 24 -16.02 21.26 -35.92
CA VAL A 24 -16.25 20.00 -35.22
C VAL A 24 -15.08 19.10 -35.59
N ILE A 25 -13.98 19.27 -34.86
CA ILE A 25 -12.90 18.29 -34.81
C ILE A 25 -13.55 17.07 -34.16
N SER A 26 -14.00 16.17 -35.00
CA SER A 26 -14.21 14.77 -34.62
C SER A 26 -12.84 14.26 -34.18
N ALA A 27 -12.55 14.44 -32.89
CA ALA A 27 -11.34 13.93 -32.29
C ALA A 27 -11.34 12.40 -32.49
N PRO A 28 -10.25 11.82 -33.03
CA PRO A 28 -10.21 10.40 -33.30
C PRO A 28 -10.31 9.64 -31.99
N THR A 29 -11.30 8.75 -31.90
CA THR A 29 -11.53 7.75 -30.85
C THR A 29 -10.40 6.71 -30.72
N GLN A 30 -9.20 6.99 -31.23
CA GLN A 30 -8.07 6.07 -31.30
C GLN A 30 -7.21 6.01 -30.03
N LEU A 31 -7.35 6.96 -29.09
CA LEU A 31 -6.58 6.92 -27.85
C LEU A 31 -7.12 5.92 -26.81
N ALA A 32 -8.35 5.42 -26.98
CA ALA A 32 -8.89 4.36 -26.14
C ALA A 32 -8.31 2.97 -26.46
N TYR A 33 -7.62 2.80 -27.60
CA TYR A 33 -6.99 1.53 -28.00
C TYR A 33 -5.48 1.46 -27.73
N ALA A 34 -4.85 2.53 -27.24
CA ALA A 34 -3.41 2.57 -26.98
C ALA A 34 -2.94 1.64 -25.83
N TRP A 35 -3.88 1.11 -25.04
CA TRP A 35 -3.59 0.17 -23.95
C TRP A 35 -3.68 -1.30 -24.35
N ALA A 36 -4.10 -1.58 -25.59
CA ALA A 36 -4.24 -2.94 -26.12
C ALA A 36 -3.18 -3.26 -27.20
N ALA A 37 -2.22 -2.37 -27.44
CA ALA A 37 -1.27 -2.48 -28.54
C ALA A 37 0.18 -2.54 -28.04
N ASP A 38 0.50 -3.63 -27.34
CA ASP A 38 1.84 -4.22 -27.35
C ASP A 38 1.72 -5.72 -27.62
N ASP A 39 0.96 -6.06 -28.67
CA ASP A 39 1.14 -7.29 -29.42
C ASP A 39 2.06 -6.92 -30.57
N SER A 40 3.37 -7.00 -30.35
CA SER A 40 4.32 -7.04 -31.46
C SER A 40 3.90 -8.21 -32.37
N GLU A 41 3.55 -7.89 -33.61
CA GLU A 41 3.21 -8.83 -34.66
C GLU A 41 4.42 -9.74 -34.97
N ASP A 42 4.64 -10.74 -34.12
CA ASP A 42 5.30 -11.96 -34.53
C ASP A 42 4.37 -12.63 -35.54
N ASP A 43 4.91 -12.91 -36.72
CA ASP A 43 4.23 -13.54 -37.86
C ASP A 43 3.84 -14.99 -37.48
N VAL A 44 2.81 -15.16 -36.66
CA VAL A 44 2.35 -16.47 -36.16
C VAL A 44 1.51 -17.11 -37.27
N PRO A 45 1.88 -18.31 -37.78
CA PRO A 45 1.15 -18.95 -38.87
C PRO A 45 -0.30 -19.18 -38.47
N ALA A 46 -1.24 -18.56 -39.21
CA ALA A 46 -2.71 -18.67 -39.13
C ALA A 46 -3.22 -19.62 -38.04
N GLY A 47 -3.10 -19.19 -36.79
CA GLY A 47 -3.29 -20.04 -35.62
C GLY A 47 -4.77 -20.27 -35.36
N TRP A 48 -5.16 -21.53 -35.15
CA TRP A 48 -6.51 -22.00 -34.88
C TRP A 48 -7.18 -21.45 -33.60
N PHE A 49 -6.52 -20.52 -32.90
CA PHE A 49 -6.90 -19.95 -31.63
C PHE A 49 -7.41 -18.53 -31.81
N THR A 50 -8.71 -18.40 -32.08
CA THR A 50 -9.38 -17.11 -31.97
C THR A 50 -9.49 -16.69 -30.49
N PRO A 51 -9.53 -15.39 -30.16
CA PRO A 51 -9.69 -14.91 -28.77
C PRO A 51 -10.90 -15.52 -28.04
N ALA A 52 -11.96 -15.83 -28.78
CA ALA A 52 -13.15 -16.51 -28.28
C ALA A 52 -12.87 -17.96 -27.83
N ARG A 53 -11.92 -18.66 -28.44
CA ARG A 53 -11.54 -20.02 -28.05
C ARG A 53 -10.62 -20.03 -26.83
N ILE A 54 -9.74 -19.03 -26.70
CA ILE A 54 -8.86 -18.89 -25.53
C ILE A 54 -9.69 -18.62 -24.27
N THR A 55 -10.65 -17.69 -24.36
CA THR A 55 -11.59 -17.41 -23.27
C THR A 55 -12.46 -18.62 -22.93
N ALA A 56 -12.97 -19.35 -23.93
CA ALA A 56 -13.74 -20.57 -23.70
C ALA A 56 -12.91 -21.67 -23.00
N LEU A 57 -11.65 -21.85 -23.38
CA LEU A 57 -10.74 -22.81 -22.73
C LEU A 57 -10.41 -22.39 -21.29
N GLY A 58 -10.22 -21.09 -21.04
CA GLY A 58 -10.01 -20.56 -19.69
C GLY A 58 -11.20 -20.83 -18.75
N VAL A 59 -12.43 -20.58 -19.23
CA VAL A 59 -13.66 -20.87 -18.46
C VAL A 59 -13.81 -22.37 -18.22
N ALA A 60 -13.55 -23.20 -19.23
CA ALA A 60 -13.62 -24.66 -19.09
C ALA A 60 -12.61 -25.18 -18.06
N ALA A 61 -11.36 -24.69 -18.10
CA ALA A 61 -10.33 -25.07 -17.12
C ALA A 61 -10.71 -24.64 -15.69
N GLY A 62 -11.29 -23.44 -15.53
CA GLY A 62 -11.77 -22.96 -14.24
C GLY A 62 -12.90 -23.84 -13.65
N LEU A 63 -13.87 -24.23 -14.47
CA LEU A 63 -14.96 -25.12 -14.05
C LEU A 63 -14.44 -26.51 -13.65
N VAL A 64 -13.45 -27.05 -14.37
CA VAL A 64 -12.80 -28.31 -14.01
C VAL A 64 -12.08 -28.20 -12.67
N ALA A 65 -11.35 -27.11 -12.42
CA ALA A 65 -10.68 -26.89 -11.14
C ALA A 65 -11.66 -26.81 -9.96
N ILE A 66 -12.79 -26.11 -10.12
CA ILE A 66 -13.85 -26.02 -9.11
C ILE A 66 -14.47 -27.40 -8.85
N ALA A 67 -14.74 -28.17 -9.91
CA ALA A 67 -15.29 -29.52 -9.78
C ALA A 67 -14.33 -30.48 -9.05
N VAL A 68 -13.03 -30.41 -9.36
CA VAL A 68 -11.99 -31.21 -8.69
C VAL A 68 -11.88 -30.80 -7.21
N ALA A 69 -11.86 -29.50 -6.90
CA ALA A 69 -11.82 -29.01 -5.52
C ALA A 69 -13.05 -29.47 -4.71
N GLY A 70 -14.25 -29.42 -5.30
CA GLY A 70 -15.48 -29.92 -4.69
C GLY A 70 -15.45 -31.43 -4.44
N ALA A 71 -14.93 -32.22 -5.39
CA ALA A 71 -14.77 -33.66 -5.24
C ALA A 71 -13.74 -34.02 -4.16
N VAL A 72 -12.62 -33.29 -4.08
CA VAL A 72 -11.62 -33.45 -3.02
C VAL A 72 -12.22 -33.11 -1.66
N MET A 73 -12.97 -32.01 -1.54
CA MET A 73 -13.69 -31.70 -0.29
C MET A 73 -14.65 -32.83 0.11
N ALA A 74 -15.44 -33.35 -0.82
CA ALA A 74 -16.42 -34.39 -0.54
C ALA A 74 -15.78 -35.74 -0.12
N ILE A 75 -14.58 -36.05 -0.63
CA ILE A 75 -13.86 -37.30 -0.30
C ILE A 75 -13.07 -37.14 1.00
N TYR A 76 -12.45 -35.98 1.24
CA TYR A 76 -11.51 -35.77 2.35
C TYR A 76 -12.11 -35.09 3.59
N LEU A 77 -13.31 -34.53 3.49
CA LEU A 77 -14.10 -34.16 4.67
C LEU A 77 -15.13 -35.28 4.92
N PRO A 78 -14.76 -36.36 5.63
CA PRO A 78 -15.77 -37.25 6.17
C PRO A 78 -16.71 -36.39 7.01
N SER A 79 -18.02 -36.53 6.78
CA SER A 79 -19.09 -35.80 7.45
C SER A 79 -18.74 -35.55 8.91
N ARG A 80 -18.30 -34.33 9.22
CA ARG A 80 -18.17 -33.91 10.61
C ARG A 80 -19.58 -33.97 11.17
N GLU A 81 -19.82 -34.97 12.00
CA GLU A 81 -21.00 -35.02 12.85
C GLU A 81 -21.19 -33.65 13.48
N GLU A 82 -22.40 -33.14 13.28
CA GLU A 82 -22.91 -31.89 13.82
C GLU A 82 -22.52 -31.81 15.30
N PRO A 83 -21.75 -30.79 15.75
CA PRO A 83 -21.37 -30.70 17.14
C PRO A 83 -22.64 -30.56 17.97
N ALA A 84 -22.92 -31.58 18.78
CA ALA A 84 -24.03 -31.60 19.71
C ALA A 84 -24.09 -30.27 20.48
N SER A 85 -25.26 -29.65 20.43
CA SER A 85 -25.61 -28.44 21.18
C SER A 85 -25.15 -28.59 22.63
N ILE A 86 -24.12 -27.84 23.01
CA ILE A 86 -23.61 -27.83 24.38
C ILE A 86 -24.65 -27.08 25.20
N ALA A 87 -25.48 -27.84 25.91
CA ALA A 87 -26.37 -27.32 26.94
C ALA A 87 -25.54 -26.44 27.89
N GLN A 88 -25.95 -25.18 28.02
CA GLN A 88 -25.35 -24.21 28.93
C GLN A 88 -25.47 -24.72 30.37
N THR A 89 -24.34 -25.08 30.98
CA THR A 89 -24.26 -25.38 32.41
C THR A 89 -24.57 -24.10 33.21
N PRO A 90 -25.50 -24.13 34.19
CA PRO A 90 -25.80 -22.99 35.04
C PRO A 90 -24.57 -22.54 35.83
N LEU A 91 -24.33 -21.23 35.84
CA LEU A 91 -23.28 -20.54 36.58
C LEU A 91 -23.41 -20.84 38.08
N ALA A 92 -22.37 -21.43 38.69
CA ALA A 92 -22.30 -21.63 40.13
C ALA A 92 -22.13 -20.28 40.87
N PRO A 93 -22.74 -20.11 42.05
CA PRO A 93 -22.61 -18.88 42.84
C PRO A 93 -21.20 -18.68 43.42
N PRO A 94 -20.81 -17.44 43.72
CA PRO A 94 -19.48 -17.10 44.23
C PRO A 94 -19.23 -17.73 45.61
N PRO A 95 -17.99 -18.17 45.91
CA PRO A 95 -17.67 -18.73 47.21
C PRO A 95 -17.72 -17.66 48.31
N GLU A 96 -18.36 -18.05 49.41
CA GLU A 96 -18.46 -17.30 50.67
C GLU A 96 -17.09 -16.96 51.25
N ALA A 97 -16.99 -15.74 51.79
CA ALA A 97 -15.84 -15.24 52.52
C ALA A 97 -15.68 -16.00 53.85
N ASN A 98 -14.79 -16.99 53.88
CA ASN A 98 -14.36 -17.62 55.11
C ASN A 98 -13.52 -16.64 55.96
N HIS A 99 -14.12 -16.15 57.04
CA HIS A 99 -13.44 -15.50 58.15
C HIS A 99 -12.51 -16.53 58.83
N GLN A 100 -11.20 -16.38 58.67
CA GLN A 100 -10.22 -17.10 59.47
C GLN A 100 -10.01 -16.40 60.81
N VAL A 101 -10.15 -17.18 61.88
CA VAL A 101 -9.86 -16.83 63.27
C VAL A 101 -8.33 -16.75 63.45
N PRO A 102 -7.78 -15.71 64.11
CA PRO A 102 -6.35 -15.66 64.40
C PRO A 102 -5.99 -16.62 65.54
N THR A 103 -5.41 -17.76 65.20
CA THR A 103 -4.74 -18.65 66.15
C THR A 103 -3.32 -18.13 66.38
N ALA A 104 -3.03 -17.70 67.61
CA ALA A 104 -1.70 -17.29 68.04
C ALA A 104 -0.74 -18.49 68.00
N GLY A 105 0.06 -18.57 66.93
CA GLY A 105 1.12 -19.55 66.76
C GLY A 105 2.40 -19.15 67.51
N PRO A 106 3.22 -20.12 67.94
CA PRO A 106 4.46 -19.88 68.66
C PRO A 106 5.47 -19.10 67.80
N ALA A 107 6.23 -18.22 68.45
CA ALA A 107 7.23 -17.35 67.85
C ALA A 107 8.15 -18.10 66.87
N GLN A 108 7.94 -17.87 65.58
CA GLN A 108 8.86 -18.33 64.55
C GLN A 108 10.13 -17.48 64.61
N ALA A 109 11.27 -18.16 64.76
CA ALA A 109 12.58 -17.54 64.65
C ALA A 109 12.71 -16.86 63.28
N THR A 110 12.93 -15.55 63.29
CA THR A 110 13.18 -14.73 62.10
C THR A 110 14.52 -15.14 61.50
N SER A 111 14.54 -16.18 60.66
CA SER A 111 15.69 -16.45 59.80
C SER A 111 15.73 -15.37 58.72
N THR A 112 16.74 -14.50 58.77
CA THR A 112 17.00 -13.53 57.69
C THR A 112 17.09 -14.30 56.38
N PRO A 113 16.23 -14.03 55.38
CA PRO A 113 16.33 -14.70 54.09
C PRO A 113 17.72 -14.42 53.50
N PRO A 114 18.35 -15.42 52.86
CA PRO A 114 19.64 -15.21 52.22
C PRO A 114 19.53 -14.05 51.22
N PRO A 115 20.59 -13.23 51.07
CA PRO A 115 20.58 -12.11 50.13
C PRO A 115 20.18 -12.64 48.74
N ALA A 116 19.17 -12.01 48.15
CA ALA A 116 18.73 -12.36 46.81
C ALA A 116 19.93 -12.27 45.85
N PRO A 117 20.12 -13.25 44.95
CA PRO A 117 21.16 -13.16 43.93
C PRO A 117 21.04 -11.83 43.19
N ILE A 118 22.14 -11.10 43.08
CA ILE A 118 22.19 -9.88 42.27
C ILE A 118 21.98 -10.32 40.81
N PRO A 119 20.93 -9.84 40.12
CA PRO A 119 20.71 -10.21 38.73
C PRO A 119 21.91 -9.75 37.88
N PRO A 120 22.29 -10.52 36.85
CA PRO A 120 23.37 -10.12 35.96
C PRO A 120 23.05 -8.75 35.35
N PRO A 121 24.06 -7.89 35.13
CA PRO A 121 23.85 -6.59 34.50
C PRO A 121 23.25 -6.80 33.10
N LEU A 122 22.20 -6.05 32.79
CA LEU A 122 21.54 -6.13 31.49
C LEU A 122 22.51 -5.74 30.37
N PRO A 123 22.39 -6.34 29.17
CA PRO A 123 23.19 -5.94 28.02
C PRO A 123 22.93 -4.46 27.68
N VAL A 124 23.99 -3.64 27.70
CA VAL A 124 23.89 -2.22 27.33
C VAL A 124 24.29 -2.05 25.88
N LEU A 125 23.30 -1.89 25.00
CA LEU A 125 23.52 -1.48 23.61
C LEU A 125 23.98 -0.02 23.55
N LYS A 126 24.93 0.27 22.66
CA LYS A 126 25.54 1.61 22.51
C LYS A 126 25.21 2.19 21.13
N GLY A 127 25.36 3.51 20.99
CA GLY A 127 25.27 4.18 19.69
C GLY A 127 23.87 4.15 19.07
N LEU A 128 23.81 3.82 17.78
CA LEU A 128 22.58 3.78 16.99
C LEU A 128 21.58 2.76 17.54
N ASP A 129 22.04 1.56 17.85
CA ASP A 129 21.21 0.45 18.34
C ASP A 129 20.58 0.76 19.70
N GLY A 130 21.33 1.42 20.58
CA GLY A 130 20.81 1.88 21.86
C GLY A 130 19.67 2.90 21.72
N LYS A 131 19.77 3.82 20.75
CA LYS A 131 18.71 4.80 20.45
C LYS A 131 17.47 4.13 19.85
N PHE A 132 17.67 3.23 18.90
CA PHE A 132 16.59 2.45 18.30
C PHE A 132 15.80 1.66 19.36
N ILE A 133 16.50 0.95 20.25
CA ILE A 133 15.85 0.17 21.31
C ILE A 133 15.15 1.05 22.34
N ALA A 134 15.72 2.21 22.69
CA ALA A 134 15.04 3.17 23.55
C ALA A 134 13.73 3.66 22.92
N GLU A 135 13.73 3.91 21.62
CA GLU A 135 12.53 4.31 20.87
C GLU A 135 11.48 3.18 20.80
N MET A 136 11.89 1.93 20.57
CA MET A 136 10.99 0.76 20.59
C MET A 136 10.27 0.64 21.94
N ARG A 137 11.01 0.77 23.04
CA ARG A 137 10.42 0.81 24.39
C ARG A 137 9.45 1.97 24.56
N GLY A 138 9.79 3.16 24.06
CA GLY A 138 8.95 4.35 24.10
C GLY A 138 7.60 4.19 23.36
N TYR A 139 7.59 3.41 22.27
CA TYR A 139 6.36 3.09 21.54
C TYR A 139 5.59 1.89 22.08
N GLY A 140 6.07 1.24 23.15
CA GLY A 140 5.48 0.02 23.67
C GLY A 140 5.63 -1.19 22.75
N VAL A 141 6.62 -1.19 21.87
CA VAL A 141 7.00 -2.39 21.09
C VAL A 141 7.69 -3.36 22.05
N PRO A 142 7.28 -4.65 22.13
CA PRO A 142 7.90 -5.62 23.02
C PRO A 142 9.39 -5.80 22.69
N VAL A 143 10.26 -5.41 23.63
CA VAL A 143 11.70 -5.66 23.55
C VAL A 143 12.06 -6.63 24.67
N ASN A 144 12.73 -7.73 24.34
CA ASN A 144 13.26 -8.64 25.34
C ASN A 144 14.43 -7.97 26.08
N ASP A 145 14.27 -7.68 27.37
CA ASP A 145 15.34 -7.02 28.15
C ASP A 145 16.58 -7.91 28.36
N HIS A 146 16.43 -9.24 28.27
CA HIS A 146 17.55 -10.18 28.32
C HIS A 146 18.29 -10.29 26.98
N ASP A 147 17.62 -9.99 25.87
CA ASP A 147 18.19 -10.00 24.52
C ASP A 147 17.62 -8.89 23.64
N PRO A 148 18.01 -7.62 23.88
CA PRO A 148 17.59 -6.52 23.03
C PRO A 148 18.26 -6.59 21.64
N GLN A 149 19.33 -7.39 21.50
CA GLN A 149 20.04 -7.58 20.23
C GLN A 149 19.17 -8.30 19.21
N TRP A 150 18.29 -9.21 19.64
CA TRP A 150 17.32 -9.84 18.74
C TRP A 150 16.46 -8.81 17.99
N THR A 151 15.99 -7.76 18.68
CA THR A 151 15.15 -6.70 18.06
C THR A 151 15.95 -5.88 17.06
N VAL A 152 17.22 -5.59 17.36
CA VAL A 152 18.16 -4.93 16.43
C VAL A 152 18.40 -5.80 15.19
N ASN A 153 18.68 -7.09 15.39
CA ASN A 153 18.94 -8.03 14.31
C ASN A 153 17.71 -8.18 13.39
N LEU A 154 16.50 -8.20 13.96
CA LEU A 154 15.27 -8.21 13.19
C LEU A 154 15.16 -6.96 12.31
N ALA A 155 15.41 -5.77 12.85
CA ALA A 155 15.35 -4.52 12.10
C ALA A 155 16.37 -4.47 10.95
N GLN A 156 17.61 -4.91 11.22
CA GLN A 156 18.65 -5.01 10.20
C GLN A 156 18.32 -6.04 9.12
N ALA A 157 17.75 -7.19 9.51
CA ALA A 157 17.34 -8.24 8.57
C ALA A 157 16.17 -7.78 7.67
N THR A 158 15.22 -7.00 8.21
CA THR A 158 14.16 -6.35 7.42
C THR A 158 14.76 -5.45 6.34
N CYS A 159 15.70 -4.58 6.71
CA CYS A 159 16.39 -3.71 5.75
C CYS A 159 17.23 -4.48 4.72
N ALA A 160 17.97 -5.51 5.16
CA ALA A 160 18.76 -6.35 4.27
C ALA A 160 17.89 -7.05 3.23
N THR A 161 16.74 -7.59 3.64
CA THR A 161 15.78 -8.24 2.75
C THR A 161 15.33 -7.32 1.62
N VAL A 162 15.03 -6.06 1.92
CA VAL A 162 14.62 -5.08 0.90
C VAL A 162 15.76 -4.77 -0.07
N ARG A 163 16.98 -4.56 0.44
CA ARG A 163 18.15 -4.29 -0.42
C ARG A 163 18.48 -5.46 -1.34
N ASP A 164 18.42 -6.68 -0.80
CA ASP A 164 18.75 -7.90 -1.54
C ASP A 164 17.77 -8.17 -2.68
N LYS A 165 16.48 -7.82 -2.48
CA LYS A 165 15.44 -7.98 -3.50
C LYS A 165 15.35 -6.81 -4.47
N GLY A 166 15.85 -5.64 -4.07
CA GLY A 166 15.94 -4.45 -4.91
C GLY A 166 14.63 -3.70 -5.12
N PRO A 167 14.69 -2.55 -5.81
CA PRO A 167 13.57 -1.62 -5.96
C PRO A 167 12.44 -2.13 -6.85
N THR A 168 12.67 -3.19 -7.63
CA THR A 168 11.64 -3.82 -8.46
C THR A 168 10.64 -4.60 -7.62
N GLN A 169 11.07 -5.22 -6.51
CA GLN A 169 10.19 -5.94 -5.60
C GLN A 169 9.74 -5.07 -4.42
N TYR A 170 10.60 -4.17 -3.96
CA TYR A 170 10.32 -3.26 -2.84
C TYR A 170 10.67 -1.82 -3.23
N PRO A 171 9.83 -1.16 -4.02
CA PRO A 171 10.04 0.23 -4.37
C PRO A 171 9.97 1.12 -3.13
N PRO A 172 10.79 2.18 -3.03
CA PRO A 172 10.69 3.13 -1.94
C PRO A 172 9.29 3.73 -1.81
N GLY A 173 8.75 3.79 -0.59
CA GLY A 173 7.44 4.36 -0.31
C GLY A 173 6.60 3.62 0.74
N THR A 174 5.38 4.10 0.92
CA THR A 174 4.38 3.64 1.88
C THR A 174 3.95 2.19 1.62
N SER A 175 3.83 1.79 0.36
CA SER A 175 3.51 0.41 -0.05
C SER A 175 4.50 -0.62 0.52
N THR A 176 5.81 -0.36 0.37
CA THR A 176 6.85 -1.21 0.95
C THR A 176 6.77 -1.22 2.47
N LEU A 177 6.55 -0.07 3.13
CA LEU A 177 6.36 -0.03 4.59
C LEU A 177 5.18 -0.87 5.05
N GLN A 178 4.08 -0.90 4.29
CA GLN A 178 2.93 -1.75 4.58
C GLN A 178 3.31 -3.24 4.46
N HIS A 179 3.94 -3.65 3.37
CA HIS A 179 4.38 -5.04 3.18
C HIS A 179 5.35 -5.51 4.27
N LEU A 180 6.31 -4.65 4.66
CA LEU A 180 7.22 -4.98 5.76
C LEU A 180 6.46 -5.10 7.09
N THR A 181 5.49 -4.22 7.34
CA THR A 181 4.65 -4.30 8.55
C THR A 181 3.85 -5.60 8.61
N GLU A 182 3.24 -6.02 7.49
CA GLU A 182 2.54 -7.30 7.37
C GLU A 182 3.51 -8.48 7.61
N GLY A 183 4.72 -8.41 7.04
CA GLY A 183 5.79 -9.38 7.30
C GLY A 183 6.16 -9.47 8.78
N ILE A 184 6.33 -8.35 9.47
CA ILE A 184 6.63 -8.32 10.90
C ILE A 184 5.49 -8.90 11.74
N MET A 185 4.24 -8.60 11.41
CA MET A 185 3.07 -9.21 12.07
C MET A 185 3.00 -10.72 11.85
N SER A 186 3.39 -11.21 10.67
CA SER A 186 3.43 -12.64 10.39
C SER A 186 4.49 -13.38 11.21
N LEU A 187 5.57 -12.69 11.62
CA LEU A 187 6.63 -13.26 12.47
C LEU A 187 6.34 -13.08 13.97
N ASN A 188 5.52 -12.10 14.34
CA ASN A 188 5.23 -11.72 15.72
C ASN A 188 3.71 -11.59 15.92
N HIS A 189 3.03 -12.74 15.99
CA HIS A 189 1.56 -12.81 16.03
C HIS A 189 0.92 -12.16 17.26
N ASP A 190 1.69 -11.94 18.32
CA ASP A 190 1.28 -11.26 19.54
C ASP A 190 1.37 -9.72 19.45
N TRP A 191 2.02 -9.20 18.41
CA TRP A 191 2.12 -7.75 18.19
C TRP A 191 0.85 -7.20 17.55
N SER A 192 0.37 -6.09 18.10
CA SER A 192 -0.65 -5.28 17.43
C SER A 192 -0.11 -4.67 16.13
N TYR A 193 -1.02 -4.35 15.21
CA TYR A 193 -0.68 -3.63 13.98
C TYR A 193 0.09 -2.32 14.27
N GLN A 194 -0.30 -1.58 15.32
CA GLN A 194 0.37 -0.36 15.73
C GLN A 194 1.83 -0.61 16.16
N GLN A 195 2.10 -1.68 16.93
CA GLN A 195 3.46 -2.04 17.33
C GLN A 195 4.31 -2.43 16.13
N ALA A 196 3.80 -3.29 15.24
CA ALA A 196 4.50 -3.67 14.02
C ALA A 196 4.79 -2.47 13.11
N SER A 197 3.81 -1.58 12.92
CA SER A 197 3.97 -0.36 12.11
C SER A 197 5.03 0.58 12.71
N ARG A 198 5.04 0.78 14.04
CA ARG A 198 6.07 1.59 14.73
C ARG A 198 7.45 0.97 14.62
N PHE A 199 7.56 -0.34 14.80
CA PHE A 199 8.80 -1.08 14.61
C PHE A 199 9.34 -0.88 13.19
N THR A 200 8.52 -1.17 12.17
CA THR A 200 8.92 -1.05 10.76
C THR A 200 9.36 0.36 10.42
N SER A 201 8.59 1.38 10.84
CA SER A 201 8.91 2.78 10.57
C SER A 201 10.24 3.19 11.19
N SER A 202 10.49 2.84 12.46
CA SER A 202 11.76 3.15 13.10
C SER A 202 12.92 2.32 12.55
N ALA A 203 12.71 1.04 12.22
CA ALA A 203 13.73 0.20 11.60
C ALA A 203 14.22 0.84 10.28
N VAL A 204 13.29 1.27 9.43
CA VAL A 204 13.60 1.99 8.19
C VAL A 204 14.33 3.30 8.47
N ASN A 205 13.87 4.10 9.43
CA ASN A 205 14.52 5.39 9.75
C ASN A 205 15.97 5.23 10.23
N TYR A 206 16.27 4.19 11.00
CA TYR A 206 17.60 4.00 11.59
C TYR A 206 18.55 3.25 10.67
N TYR A 207 18.07 2.23 9.95
CA TYR A 207 18.95 1.29 9.27
C TYR A 207 18.87 1.33 7.74
N CYS A 208 17.79 1.85 7.16
CA CYS A 208 17.60 1.89 5.70
C CYS A 208 16.68 3.04 5.23
N PRO A 209 17.02 4.31 5.51
CA PRO A 209 16.15 5.46 5.25
C PRO A 209 15.79 5.63 3.76
N GLU A 210 16.62 5.09 2.86
CA GLU A 210 16.38 5.07 1.41
C GLU A 210 15.04 4.41 1.01
N ILE A 211 14.52 3.50 1.84
CA ILE A 211 13.25 2.79 1.58
C ILE A 211 12.04 3.71 1.76
N ARG A 212 12.15 4.80 2.53
CA ARG A 212 11.03 5.70 2.76
C ARG A 212 10.58 6.42 1.48
N GLY A 213 11.48 6.58 0.51
CA GLY A 213 11.21 7.38 -0.68
C GLY A 213 11.23 8.89 -0.40
N PRO A 214 10.83 9.71 -1.38
CA PRO A 214 10.77 11.16 -1.24
C PRO A 214 9.75 11.57 -0.15
N SER A 215 10.01 12.65 0.57
CA SER A 215 9.04 13.16 1.53
C SER A 215 7.80 13.72 0.84
N GLN A 216 6.68 13.83 1.55
CA GLN A 216 5.47 14.46 1.00
C GLN A 216 5.71 15.91 0.54
N GLN A 217 6.64 16.63 1.18
CA GLN A 217 7.06 17.96 0.75
C GLN A 217 7.85 17.91 -0.57
N ASP A 218 8.74 16.93 -0.72
CA ASP A 218 9.49 16.72 -1.96
C ASP A 218 8.55 16.35 -3.11
N ILE A 219 7.61 15.43 -2.88
CA ILE A 219 6.57 15.03 -3.83
C ILE A 219 5.72 16.25 -4.25
N ALA A 220 5.28 17.06 -3.29
CA ALA A 220 4.47 18.24 -3.58
C ALA A 220 5.21 19.29 -4.43
N ALA A 221 6.53 19.36 -4.32
CA ALA A 221 7.39 20.26 -5.09
C ALA A 221 7.73 19.74 -6.51
N MET A 222 7.40 18.49 -6.83
CA MET A 222 7.65 17.92 -8.15
C MET A 222 6.70 18.49 -9.22
N PRO A 223 7.14 18.58 -10.49
CA PRO A 223 6.25 18.81 -11.62
C PRO A 223 5.11 17.78 -11.66
N PRO A 224 3.92 18.09 -12.23
CA PRO A 224 2.74 17.22 -12.18
C PRO A 224 3.01 15.77 -12.58
N ASP A 225 3.71 15.52 -13.69
CA ASP A 225 4.01 14.16 -14.15
C ASP A 225 4.91 13.38 -13.18
N GLN A 226 5.98 14.02 -12.69
CA GLN A 226 6.88 13.40 -11.71
C GLN A 226 6.18 13.16 -10.37
N ARG A 227 5.35 14.12 -9.95
CA ARG A 227 4.53 14.02 -8.73
C ARG A 227 3.54 12.85 -8.83
N PHE A 228 2.87 12.71 -9.97
CA PHE A 228 1.93 11.62 -10.22
C PHE A 228 2.63 10.26 -10.12
N LEU A 229 3.73 10.06 -10.84
CA LEU A 229 4.49 8.82 -10.79
C LEU A 229 5.06 8.53 -9.39
N ALA A 230 5.55 9.56 -8.67
CA ALA A 230 6.04 9.40 -7.31
C ALA A 230 4.94 8.99 -6.32
N MET A 231 3.73 9.55 -6.45
CA MET A 231 2.59 9.15 -5.63
C MET A 231 2.11 7.73 -5.95
N LEU A 232 2.13 7.31 -7.22
CA LEU A 232 1.82 5.93 -7.60
C LEU A 232 2.84 4.94 -7.01
N GLN A 233 4.13 5.27 -7.08
CA GLN A 233 5.17 4.47 -6.47
C GLN A 233 5.01 4.40 -4.94
N ASP A 234 4.76 5.55 -4.29
CA ASP A 234 4.58 5.65 -2.85
C ASP A 234 3.39 4.82 -2.35
N HIS A 235 2.21 5.00 -2.95
CA HIS A 235 0.98 4.41 -2.47
C HIS A 235 0.71 2.99 -2.99
N LEU A 236 1.15 2.67 -4.21
CA LEU A 236 0.82 1.40 -4.88
C LEU A 236 2.04 0.51 -5.14
N GLY A 237 3.25 1.01 -4.92
CA GLY A 237 4.46 0.27 -5.29
C GLY A 237 4.61 0.10 -6.80
N PHE A 238 3.98 0.97 -7.58
CA PHE A 238 4.05 0.91 -9.03
C PHE A 238 5.41 1.42 -9.52
N THR A 239 6.24 0.56 -10.10
CA THR A 239 7.51 0.95 -10.72
C THR A 239 7.29 1.25 -12.20
N THR A 240 7.60 2.47 -12.62
CA THR A 240 7.18 3.00 -13.93
C THR A 240 8.19 2.75 -15.05
N THR A 241 9.06 1.74 -14.91
CA THR A 241 10.24 1.56 -15.78
C THR A 241 9.90 1.48 -17.26
N ASP A 242 8.73 0.91 -17.62
CA ASP A 242 8.38 0.67 -19.03
C ASP A 242 7.04 1.31 -19.48
N HIS A 243 6.21 1.79 -18.53
CA HIS A 243 4.85 2.26 -18.84
C HIS A 243 4.53 3.67 -18.32
N GLY A 244 5.53 4.43 -17.85
CA GLY A 244 5.31 5.75 -17.24
C GLY A 244 4.53 6.73 -18.14
N VAL A 245 4.86 6.81 -19.43
CA VAL A 245 4.19 7.72 -20.38
C VAL A 245 2.73 7.34 -20.60
N SER A 246 2.43 6.05 -20.75
CA SER A 246 1.05 5.58 -20.92
C SER A 246 0.23 5.94 -19.69
N VAL A 247 0.75 5.65 -18.49
CA VAL A 247 0.09 5.95 -17.21
C VAL A 247 -0.19 7.44 -17.04
N ILE A 248 0.75 8.31 -17.44
CA ILE A 248 0.54 9.77 -17.48
C ILE A 248 -0.59 10.16 -18.46
N ASN A 249 -0.56 9.65 -19.68
CA ASN A 249 -1.59 9.95 -20.68
C ASN A 249 -2.98 9.50 -20.22
N GLY A 250 -3.07 8.34 -19.56
CA GLY A 250 -4.30 7.84 -18.94
C GLY A 250 -4.83 8.80 -17.86
N ALA A 251 -3.96 9.27 -16.97
CA ALA A 251 -4.30 10.23 -15.93
C ALA A 251 -4.86 11.55 -16.48
N GLN A 252 -4.25 12.09 -17.53
CA GLN A 252 -4.73 13.29 -18.21
C GLN A 252 -6.08 13.06 -18.90
N GLN A 253 -6.28 11.87 -19.49
CA GLN A 253 -7.55 11.48 -20.10
C GLN A 253 -8.68 11.38 -19.06
N TRP A 254 -8.41 10.86 -17.86
CA TRP A 254 -9.39 10.81 -16.76
C TRP A 254 -9.84 12.21 -16.33
N CYS A 255 -8.92 13.18 -16.25
CA CYS A 255 -9.26 14.58 -15.99
C CYS A 255 -10.12 15.21 -17.10
N THR A 256 -9.89 14.80 -18.36
CA THR A 256 -10.75 15.22 -19.47
C THR A 256 -12.16 14.66 -19.35
N TRP A 257 -12.31 13.39 -18.97
CA TRP A 257 -13.62 12.79 -18.69
C TRP A 257 -14.31 13.44 -17.49
N LYS A 258 -13.55 13.80 -16.44
CA LYS A 258 -14.08 14.59 -15.32
C LYS A 258 -14.65 15.93 -15.75
N ALA A 259 -13.94 16.66 -16.62
CA ALA A 259 -14.44 17.91 -17.17
C ALA A 259 -15.74 17.74 -17.99
N GLN A 260 -16.01 16.55 -18.51
CA GLN A 260 -17.24 16.19 -19.23
C GLN A 260 -18.37 15.69 -18.32
N GLY A 261 -18.17 15.69 -17.00
CA GLY A 261 -19.16 15.27 -16.01
C GLY A 261 -19.19 13.78 -15.69
N TRP A 262 -18.15 13.02 -16.06
CA TRP A 262 -18.08 11.60 -15.73
C TRP A 262 -17.88 11.37 -14.22
N GLY A 263 -18.61 10.40 -13.67
CA GLY A 263 -18.42 9.91 -12.30
C GLY A 263 -17.15 9.05 -12.16
N ASN A 264 -16.64 8.90 -10.93
CA ASN A 264 -15.48 8.02 -10.66
C ASN A 264 -15.75 6.59 -11.13
N ASP A 265 -16.92 6.04 -10.84
CA ASP A 265 -17.26 4.67 -11.24
C ASP A 265 -17.28 4.46 -12.76
N GLN A 266 -17.76 5.45 -13.52
CA GLN A 266 -17.74 5.40 -14.99
C GLN A 266 -16.31 5.41 -15.54
N ILE A 267 -15.44 6.25 -14.95
CA ILE A 267 -14.02 6.29 -15.30
C ILE A 267 -13.36 4.95 -14.98
N LEU A 268 -13.67 4.34 -13.83
CA LEU A 268 -13.13 3.04 -13.44
C LEU A 268 -13.59 1.92 -14.35
N ASP A 269 -14.87 1.86 -14.69
CA ASP A 269 -15.42 0.85 -15.59
C ASP A 269 -14.81 0.94 -17.00
N GLN A 270 -14.53 2.16 -17.48
CA GLN A 270 -13.89 2.38 -18.77
C GLN A 270 -12.37 2.14 -18.75
N SER A 271 -11.72 2.30 -17.59
CA SER A 271 -10.26 2.19 -17.44
C SER A 271 -9.80 0.82 -16.96
N ALA A 272 -10.73 -0.09 -16.66
CA ALA A 272 -10.44 -1.43 -16.15
C ALA A 272 -9.68 -2.27 -17.20
N ALA A 273 -8.36 -2.13 -17.24
CA ALA A 273 -7.47 -3.07 -17.90
C ALA A 273 -7.41 -4.35 -17.06
N GLY A 274 -7.51 -5.52 -17.71
CA GLY A 274 -7.71 -6.82 -17.05
C GLY A 274 -6.62 -7.29 -16.08
N HIS A 275 -5.57 -6.49 -15.84
CA HIS A 275 -4.41 -6.85 -15.01
C HIS A 275 -4.28 -6.01 -13.73
N ILE A 276 -5.00 -4.89 -13.60
CA ILE A 276 -4.93 -4.02 -12.41
C ILE A 276 -6.19 -4.25 -11.56
N SER A 277 -6.01 -4.41 -10.24
CA SER A 277 -7.15 -4.57 -9.34
C SER A 277 -8.03 -3.31 -9.38
N ARG A 278 -9.35 -3.49 -9.21
CA ARG A 278 -10.28 -2.34 -9.22
C ARG A 278 -9.96 -1.32 -8.13
N ASP A 279 -9.47 -1.78 -6.97
CA ASP A 279 -9.09 -0.90 -5.87
C ASP A 279 -7.79 -0.12 -6.16
N ASP A 280 -6.81 -0.73 -6.83
CA ASP A 280 -5.61 -0.02 -7.25
C ASP A 280 -5.94 1.00 -8.35
N MET A 281 -6.77 0.62 -9.33
CA MET A 281 -7.26 1.55 -10.36
C MET A 281 -8.02 2.73 -9.73
N ARG A 282 -8.83 2.49 -8.69
CA ARG A 282 -9.49 3.56 -7.92
C ARG A 282 -8.48 4.54 -7.35
N LYS A 283 -7.45 4.05 -6.67
CA LYS A 283 -6.39 4.90 -6.11
C LYS A 283 -5.61 5.63 -7.19
N MET A 284 -5.33 5.00 -8.34
CA MET A 284 -4.68 5.65 -9.47
C MET A 284 -5.51 6.85 -9.98
N VAL A 285 -6.82 6.67 -10.13
CA VAL A 285 -7.75 7.73 -10.55
C VAL A 285 -7.81 8.86 -9.51
N GLU A 286 -7.89 8.52 -8.23
CA GLU A 286 -7.87 9.51 -7.13
C GLU A 286 -6.57 10.34 -7.14
N ILE A 287 -5.42 9.68 -7.25
CA ILE A 287 -4.11 10.35 -7.33
C ILE A 287 -4.02 11.22 -8.60
N ALA A 288 -4.53 10.75 -9.74
CA ALA A 288 -4.55 11.52 -10.97
C ALA A 288 -5.39 12.80 -10.85
N ILE A 289 -6.59 12.70 -10.27
CA ILE A 289 -7.46 13.86 -10.02
C ILE A 289 -6.76 14.84 -9.09
N ASP A 290 -6.16 14.33 -8.02
CA ASP A 290 -5.42 15.12 -7.05
C ASP A 290 -4.26 15.90 -7.66
N VAL A 291 -3.58 15.33 -8.64
CA VAL A 291 -2.38 15.90 -9.24
C VAL A 291 -2.69 16.80 -10.44
N TYR A 292 -3.57 16.38 -11.34
CA TYR A 292 -3.79 17.05 -12.63
C TYR A 292 -5.05 17.93 -12.67
N CYS A 293 -6.08 17.61 -11.88
CA CYS A 293 -7.34 18.35 -11.91
C CYS A 293 -8.01 18.44 -10.53
N PRO A 294 -7.33 19.03 -9.53
CA PRO A 294 -7.78 19.05 -8.14
C PRO A 294 -9.12 19.78 -7.93
N GLN A 295 -9.56 20.60 -8.89
CA GLN A 295 -10.87 21.25 -8.89
C GLN A 295 -12.06 20.28 -9.01
N TYR A 296 -11.82 19.01 -9.38
CA TYR A 296 -12.84 17.98 -9.54
C TYR A 296 -12.86 16.93 -8.41
N ARG A 297 -12.19 17.20 -7.28
CA ARG A 297 -12.30 16.39 -6.06
C ARG A 297 -13.73 16.40 -5.50
#